data_AF-A0A7Y4VCV8-F1
#
_entry.id   AF-A0A7Y4VCV8-F1
#
_cell.length_a   1.000
_cell.length_b   1.000
_cell.length_c   1.000
_cell.angle_alpha   90.00
_cell.angle_beta   90.00
_cell.angle_gamma   90.00
#
_symmetry.space_group_name_H-M   'P 1'
#
loop_
_entity.id
_entity.type
_entity.pdbx_description
1 polymer ?
#
loop_
_entity_poly.entity_id
_entity_poly.type
_entity_poly.pdbx_seq_one_letter_code
_entity_poly.pdbx_strand_id
1 'polypeptide(L)'
;MSEAGTMRGQSGCESCHGPGSKHIQAGGARQFIINPGRDAAACFNCHLSTHAEFSLPQHHPVMERKMNCVQCHDPHGADIMKPAGGFAMARLNQSCAQCHRDQSRPFVFEHEALREGCVVCHSPHGSVNAKMLVERDNNLCLKCHAMQQSSGVAPGQIYIGKVNHTANLKLGGCWSAGCHTAVHGSNFNPHQLY
;
A
#
# COMPACT_ATOMS: atom_id res chain seq x y z
N MET A 1 -16.12 35.93 20.47
CA MET A 1 -15.93 35.52 19.07
C MET A 1 -14.45 35.61 18.79
N SER A 2 -13.88 34.64 18.06
CA SER A 2 -12.43 34.39 17.86
C SER A 2 -11.82 33.54 19.00
N GLU A 3 -11.17 32.41 18.82
CA GLU A 3 -10.67 31.64 17.67
C GLU A 3 -10.49 30.18 18.15
N ALA A 4 -10.94 29.18 17.41
CA ALA A 4 -10.56 27.78 17.64
C ALA A 4 -9.88 27.24 16.38
N GLY A 5 -8.64 27.69 16.21
CA GLY A 5 -7.71 27.14 15.23
C GLY A 5 -7.37 25.69 15.59
N THR A 6 -7.60 24.81 14.62
CA THR A 6 -6.88 23.55 14.34
C THR A 6 -6.20 22.86 15.54
N MET A 7 -6.83 21.82 16.09
CA MET A 7 -6.25 20.89 17.07
C MET A 7 -5.10 20.08 16.46
N ARG A 8 -3.90 20.65 16.39
CA ARG A 8 -2.65 19.89 16.19
C ARG A 8 -1.98 19.68 17.55
N GLY A 9 -1.90 18.43 17.99
CA GLY A 9 -0.91 18.01 19.00
C GLY A 9 -1.34 17.83 20.46
N GLN A 10 -2.59 17.44 20.76
CA GLN A 10 -2.99 17.07 22.14
C GLN A 10 -3.68 15.69 22.22
N SER A 11 -3.12 14.68 21.57
CA SER A 11 -3.52 13.29 21.82
C SER A 11 -2.69 12.77 23.01
N GLY A 12 -3.27 12.75 24.20
CA GLY A 12 -2.64 12.14 25.38
C GLY A 12 -2.60 10.61 25.27
N CYS A 13 -1.87 9.94 26.16
CA CYS A 13 -1.74 8.47 26.16
C CYS A 13 -3.12 7.78 26.15
N GLU A 14 -4.08 8.35 26.88
CA GLU A 14 -5.44 7.82 26.99
C GLU A 14 -6.24 7.87 25.68
N SER A 15 -5.85 8.73 24.73
CA SER A 15 -6.51 8.83 23.42
C SER A 15 -6.39 7.54 22.60
N CYS A 16 -5.33 6.74 22.84
CA CYS A 16 -5.11 5.46 22.17
C CYS A 16 -5.21 4.27 23.15
N HIS A 17 -4.83 4.48 24.41
CA HIS A 17 -4.75 3.42 25.41
C HIS A 17 -5.95 3.35 26.36
N GLY A 18 -6.97 4.20 26.20
CA GLY A 18 -8.12 4.25 27.10
C GLY A 18 -7.84 4.95 28.44
N PRO A 19 -8.86 5.15 29.28
CA PRO A 19 -8.75 5.95 30.51
C PRO A 19 -7.95 5.24 31.60
N GLY A 20 -6.67 5.58 31.75
CA GLY A 20 -5.78 5.06 32.79
C GLY A 20 -6.22 5.43 34.20
N SER A 21 -6.84 6.60 34.37
CA SER A 21 -7.44 7.01 35.65
C SER A 21 -8.46 6.01 36.18
N LYS A 22 -9.35 5.48 35.33
CA LYS A 22 -10.36 4.46 35.70
C LYS A 22 -9.73 3.10 35.97
N HIS A 23 -8.68 2.74 35.23
CA HIS A 23 -7.89 1.54 35.49
C HIS A 23 -7.34 1.52 36.93
N ILE A 24 -6.76 2.64 37.38
CA ILE A 24 -6.21 2.76 38.73
C ILE A 24 -7.32 2.72 39.79
N GLN A 25 -8.40 3.49 39.60
CA GLN A 25 -9.52 3.55 40.56
C GLN A 25 -10.21 2.18 40.75
N ALA A 26 -10.24 1.35 39.71
CA ALA A 26 -10.80 0.01 39.76
C ALA A 26 -9.81 -1.07 40.24
N GLY A 27 -8.69 -0.68 40.86
CA GLY A 27 -7.70 -1.61 41.40
C GLY A 27 -6.92 -2.39 40.32
N GLY A 28 -6.73 -1.79 39.14
CA GLY A 28 -5.97 -2.41 38.04
C GLY A 28 -6.82 -3.21 37.04
N ALA A 29 -8.14 -3.00 37.02
CA ALA A 29 -9.04 -3.67 36.08
C ALA A 29 -8.66 -3.38 34.61
N ARG A 30 -8.58 -4.42 33.77
CA ARG A 30 -8.06 -4.32 32.39
C ARG A 30 -9.04 -3.72 31.39
N GLN A 31 -10.35 -3.68 31.67
CA GLN A 31 -11.35 -3.21 30.70
C GLN A 31 -11.22 -1.72 30.32
N PHE A 32 -10.45 -0.94 31.09
CA PHE A 32 -10.22 0.48 30.84
C PHE A 32 -8.97 0.75 29.98
N ILE A 33 -8.16 -0.28 29.70
CA ILE A 33 -6.94 -0.16 28.91
C ILE A 33 -7.12 -0.84 27.55
N ILE A 34 -6.85 -0.07 26.50
CA ILE A 34 -6.87 -0.51 25.10
C ILE A 34 -5.43 -0.76 24.66
N ASN A 35 -5.22 -1.87 23.94
CA ASN A 35 -4.00 -2.09 23.19
C ASN A 35 -4.31 -1.86 21.70
N PRO A 36 -3.88 -0.73 21.10
CA PRO A 36 -4.08 -0.46 19.68
C PRO A 36 -3.55 -1.54 18.73
N GLY A 37 -2.52 -2.30 19.15
CA GLY A 37 -2.01 -3.43 18.37
C GLY A 37 -2.95 -4.65 18.35
N ARG A 38 -3.96 -4.69 19.22
CA ARG A 38 -4.99 -5.75 19.24
C ARG A 38 -6.35 -5.27 18.75
N ASP A 39 -6.58 -3.96 18.73
CA ASP A 39 -7.86 -3.37 18.33
C ASP A 39 -7.65 -2.14 17.46
N ALA A 40 -7.92 -2.30 16.16
CA ALA A 40 -7.83 -1.23 15.17
C ALA A 40 -8.85 -0.09 15.40
N ALA A 41 -9.91 -0.32 16.19
CA ALA A 41 -10.88 0.72 16.53
C ALA A 41 -10.21 1.94 17.19
N ALA A 42 -9.15 1.73 17.97
CA ALA A 42 -8.36 2.81 18.57
C ALA A 42 -7.77 3.76 17.51
N CYS A 43 -7.39 3.23 16.34
CA CYS A 43 -6.88 4.01 15.22
C CYS A 43 -8.01 4.63 14.40
N PHE A 44 -9.07 3.86 14.12
CA PHE A 44 -10.18 4.30 13.27
C PHE A 44 -11.03 5.42 13.88
N ASN A 45 -10.99 5.61 15.21
CA ASN A 45 -11.62 6.76 15.86
C ASN A 45 -11.19 8.11 15.27
N CYS A 46 -9.96 8.20 14.75
CA CYS A 46 -9.45 9.40 14.10
C CYS A 46 -9.12 9.17 12.61
N HIS A 47 -8.61 8.00 12.24
CA HIS A 47 -8.22 7.67 10.87
C HIS A 47 -9.40 7.13 10.05
N LEU A 48 -10.42 7.97 9.87
CA LEU A 48 -11.68 7.60 9.23
C LEU A 48 -11.54 7.24 7.74
N SER A 49 -10.65 7.93 7.01
CA SER A 49 -10.37 7.60 5.61
C SER A 49 -9.74 6.21 5.49
N THR A 50 -8.78 5.91 6.35
CA THR A 50 -8.13 4.59 6.41
C THR A 50 -9.14 3.50 6.78
N HIS A 51 -10.06 3.77 7.71
CA HIS A 51 -11.16 2.84 8.01
C HIS A 51 -12.02 2.56 6.78
N ALA A 52 -12.34 3.59 5.99
CA ALA A 52 -13.08 3.43 4.75
C ALA A 52 -12.29 2.62 3.70
N GLU A 53 -10.98 2.85 3.58
CA GLU A 53 -10.09 2.08 2.68
C GLU A 53 -10.08 0.59 3.04
N PHE A 54 -9.96 0.25 4.33
CA PHE A 54 -10.04 -1.13 4.82
C PHE A 54 -11.43 -1.75 4.69
N SER A 55 -12.46 -0.95 4.38
CA SER A 55 -13.80 -1.45 4.08
C SER A 55 -14.00 -1.77 2.59
N LEU A 56 -13.01 -1.49 1.73
CA LEU A 56 -13.07 -1.80 0.31
C LEU A 56 -12.90 -3.31 0.04
N PRO A 57 -13.36 -3.85 -1.09
CA PRO A 57 -13.35 -5.30 -1.34
C PRO A 57 -11.97 -5.95 -1.34
N GLN A 58 -10.91 -5.18 -1.65
CA GLN A 58 -9.54 -5.67 -1.70
C GLN A 58 -8.74 -4.88 -0.68
N HIS A 59 -8.48 -5.49 0.47
CA HIS A 59 -7.74 -4.89 1.55
C HIS A 59 -6.88 -5.94 2.24
N HIS A 60 -5.89 -5.46 2.97
CA HIS A 60 -5.17 -6.26 3.92
C HIS A 60 -6.07 -6.61 5.11
N PRO A 61 -5.96 -7.80 5.73
CA PRO A 61 -7.02 -8.34 6.60
C PRO A 61 -7.00 -7.77 8.04
N VAL A 62 -7.09 -6.44 8.15
CA VAL A 62 -7.14 -5.69 9.41
C VAL A 62 -8.54 -5.76 10.01
N MET A 63 -9.59 -5.65 9.19
CA MET A 63 -10.98 -5.75 9.65
C MET A 63 -11.31 -7.14 10.19
N GLU A 64 -10.70 -8.19 9.60
CA GLU A 64 -10.80 -9.58 10.04
C GLU A 64 -9.88 -9.92 11.22
N ARG A 65 -9.15 -8.93 11.75
CA ARG A 65 -8.23 -9.09 12.91
C ARG A 65 -7.11 -10.09 12.68
N LYS A 66 -6.73 -10.35 11.43
CA LYS A 66 -5.57 -11.20 11.07
C LYS A 66 -4.29 -10.39 10.93
N MET A 67 -4.41 -9.07 10.83
CA MET A 67 -3.32 -8.12 10.86
C MET A 67 -3.74 -6.87 11.65
N ASN A 68 -2.78 -6.06 12.09
CA ASN A 68 -3.03 -4.80 12.77
C ASN A 68 -2.15 -3.67 12.21
N CYS A 69 -2.51 -2.44 12.56
CA CYS A 69 -1.85 -1.23 12.06
C CYS A 69 -0.36 -1.19 12.43
N VAL A 70 0.01 -1.72 13.61
CA VAL A 70 1.37 -1.60 14.17
C VAL A 70 2.38 -2.61 13.61
N GLN A 71 1.91 -3.57 12.81
CA GLN A 71 2.80 -4.43 12.02
C GLN A 71 3.44 -3.67 10.86
N CYS A 72 2.86 -2.54 10.47
CA CYS A 72 3.40 -1.64 9.46
C CYS A 72 3.86 -0.32 10.10
N HIS A 73 2.97 0.36 10.83
CA HIS A 73 3.18 1.70 11.35
C HIS A 73 3.74 1.67 12.78
N ASP A 74 4.50 2.70 13.14
CA ASP A 74 4.91 2.90 14.53
C ASP A 74 4.19 4.12 15.13
N PRO A 75 3.23 3.90 16.04
CA PRO A 75 2.44 4.97 16.64
C PRO A 75 3.23 5.81 17.65
N HIS A 76 4.36 5.31 18.17
CA HIS A 76 5.13 6.00 19.20
C HIS A 76 6.23 6.89 18.63
N GLY A 77 6.49 6.82 17.31
CA GLY A 77 7.43 7.70 16.62
C GLY A 77 8.88 7.60 17.09
N ALA A 78 9.25 6.56 17.84
CA ALA A 78 10.55 6.44 18.52
C ALA A 78 11.70 5.97 17.62
N ASP A 79 11.68 6.36 16.35
CA ASP A 79 12.80 6.12 15.43
C ASP A 79 13.36 7.47 15.00
N ILE A 80 14.59 7.74 15.45
CA ILE A 80 15.35 8.97 15.14
C ILE A 80 15.58 9.17 13.64
N MET A 81 15.35 8.14 12.82
CA MET A 81 15.49 8.15 11.37
C MET A 81 14.18 8.44 10.63
N LYS A 82 13.07 8.70 11.34
CA LYS A 82 11.77 9.03 10.70
C LYS A 82 11.65 10.54 10.45
N PRO A 83 11.17 10.96 9.25
CA PRO A 83 10.78 12.34 9.03
C PRO A 83 9.71 12.77 10.04
N ALA A 84 9.74 14.04 10.46
CA ALA A 84 8.74 14.60 11.38
C ALA A 84 7.34 14.50 10.76
N GLY A 85 6.53 13.58 11.30
CA GLY A 85 5.16 13.29 10.85
C GLY A 85 4.77 11.89 11.28
N GLY A 86 3.81 11.79 12.19
CA GLY A 86 3.43 10.54 12.88
C GLY A 86 3.10 9.37 11.96
N PHE A 87 3.15 8.16 12.53
CA PHE A 87 2.83 6.88 11.89
C PHE A 87 3.57 6.58 10.58
N ALA A 88 4.51 7.39 10.10
CA ALA A 88 5.18 7.12 8.82
C ALA A 88 5.95 5.78 8.85
N MET A 89 5.83 5.02 7.76
CA MET A 89 6.63 3.82 7.53
C MET A 89 8.09 4.26 7.36
N ALA A 90 8.98 3.99 8.33
CA ALA A 90 10.39 4.36 8.22
C ALA A 90 11.06 3.78 6.96
N ARG A 91 10.67 2.57 6.56
CA ARG A 91 11.20 1.85 5.42
C ARG A 91 10.07 1.13 4.69
N LEU A 92 9.40 1.82 3.77
CA LEU A 92 8.18 1.34 3.11
C LEU A 92 8.38 -0.04 2.45
N ASN A 93 9.33 -0.15 1.51
CA ASN A 93 9.59 -1.42 0.81
C ASN A 93 10.04 -2.54 1.76
N GLN A 94 10.85 -2.22 2.77
CA GLN A 94 11.33 -3.22 3.73
C GLN A 94 10.19 -3.75 4.61
N SER A 95 9.22 -2.90 4.94
CA SER A 95 8.04 -3.31 5.71
C SER A 95 7.16 -4.24 4.89
N CYS A 96 6.97 -3.96 3.59
CA CYS A 96 6.32 -4.89 2.68
C CYS A 96 7.08 -6.24 2.62
N ALA A 97 8.40 -6.21 2.54
CA ALA A 97 9.26 -7.38 2.43
C ALA A 97 9.26 -8.29 3.67
N GLN A 98 8.81 -7.82 4.84
CA GLN A 98 8.70 -8.67 6.03
C GLN A 98 7.76 -9.86 5.78
N CYS A 99 6.69 -9.62 5.01
CA CYS A 99 5.68 -10.62 4.64
C CYS A 99 5.75 -11.00 3.15
N HIS A 100 5.97 -10.05 2.24
CA HIS A 100 5.96 -10.26 0.79
C HIS A 100 7.36 -10.54 0.23
N ARG A 101 8.04 -11.55 0.79
CA ARG A 101 9.44 -11.87 0.44
C ARG A 101 9.60 -12.27 -1.02
N ASP A 102 8.66 -13.03 -1.57
CA ASP A 102 8.77 -13.54 -2.94
C ASP A 102 8.68 -12.42 -3.97
N GLN A 103 7.91 -11.37 -3.70
CA GLN A 103 7.74 -10.20 -4.57
C GLN A 103 8.84 -9.15 -4.39
N SER A 104 9.55 -9.17 -3.26
CA SER A 104 10.55 -8.15 -2.89
C SER A 104 11.99 -8.65 -2.87
N ARG A 105 12.20 -9.95 -3.07
CA ARG A 105 13.54 -10.51 -3.19
C ARG A 105 14.27 -9.91 -4.40
N PRO A 106 15.61 -9.89 -4.40
CA PRO A 106 16.36 -9.50 -5.58
C PRO A 106 16.03 -10.38 -6.79
N PHE A 107 15.83 -9.75 -7.95
CA PHE A 107 15.66 -10.41 -9.23
C PHE A 107 16.83 -10.09 -10.16
N VAL A 108 17.21 -11.04 -11.03
CA VAL A 108 18.20 -10.80 -12.09
C VAL A 108 17.66 -9.77 -13.09
N PHE A 109 16.37 -9.89 -13.39
CA PHE A 109 15.60 -9.03 -14.28
C PHE A 109 14.50 -8.37 -13.45
N GLU A 110 14.86 -7.38 -12.65
CA GLU A 110 13.88 -6.66 -11.82
C GLU A 110 13.04 -5.70 -12.66
N HIS A 111 11.76 -5.58 -12.31
CA HIS A 111 10.91 -4.53 -12.85
C HIS A 111 11.32 -3.20 -12.21
N GLU A 112 11.75 -2.22 -13.00
CA GLU A 112 12.37 -0.98 -12.51
C GLU A 112 11.49 -0.22 -11.50
N ALA A 113 10.17 -0.23 -11.70
CA ALA A 113 9.22 0.40 -10.77
C ALA A 113 9.30 -0.14 -9.32
N LEU A 114 9.88 -1.32 -9.08
CA LEU A 114 10.13 -1.79 -7.70
C LEU A 114 11.11 -0.92 -6.93
N ARG A 115 12.01 -0.23 -7.64
CA ARG A 115 12.94 0.75 -7.04
C ARG A 115 12.20 2.00 -6.56
N GLU A 116 11.13 2.39 -7.24
CA GLU A 116 10.27 3.51 -6.83
C GLU A 116 9.38 3.14 -5.64
N GLY A 117 9.04 1.85 -5.52
CA GLY A 117 8.46 1.24 -4.33
C GLY A 117 7.08 0.65 -4.53
N CYS A 118 6.68 -0.22 -3.60
CA CYS A 118 5.49 -1.07 -3.76
C CYS A 118 4.19 -0.26 -3.95
N VAL A 119 4.12 0.94 -3.38
CA VAL A 119 2.90 1.77 -3.40
C VAL A 119 2.69 2.56 -4.69
N VAL A 120 3.64 2.53 -5.62
CA VAL A 120 3.44 3.09 -6.96
C VAL A 120 2.30 2.32 -7.68
N CYS A 121 2.18 1.03 -7.37
CA CYS A 121 1.16 0.15 -7.93
C CYS A 121 0.09 -0.29 -6.92
N HIS A 122 0.42 -0.38 -5.62
CA HIS A 122 -0.48 -0.92 -4.61
C HIS A 122 -0.99 0.14 -3.61
N SER A 123 -2.26 0.04 -3.24
CA SER A 123 -2.85 0.73 -2.09
C SER A 123 -2.82 -0.20 -0.87
N PRO A 124 -1.92 0.01 0.11
CA PRO A 124 -1.69 -0.95 1.19
C PRO A 124 -2.86 -1.06 2.18
N HIS A 125 -3.77 -0.09 2.24
CA HIS A 125 -4.95 -0.18 3.10
C HIS A 125 -6.12 -0.84 2.39
N GLY A 126 -6.40 -0.43 1.15
CA GLY A 126 -7.39 -1.11 0.32
C GLY A 126 -7.66 -0.42 -1.01
N SER A 127 -8.30 -1.15 -1.90
CA SER A 127 -8.71 -0.71 -3.23
C SER A 127 -9.99 -1.43 -3.67
N VAL A 128 -10.69 -0.85 -4.63
CA VAL A 128 -11.73 -1.53 -5.39
C VAL A 128 -11.14 -2.51 -6.41
N ASN A 129 -9.87 -2.35 -6.76
CA ASN A 129 -9.18 -3.17 -7.75
C ASN A 129 -8.53 -4.39 -7.11
N ALA A 130 -8.61 -5.53 -7.81
CA ALA A 130 -7.97 -6.78 -7.40
C ALA A 130 -6.48 -6.57 -7.05
N LYS A 131 -5.98 -7.33 -6.08
CA LYS A 131 -4.58 -7.24 -5.61
C LYS A 131 -4.23 -5.85 -5.04
N MET A 132 -5.24 -5.11 -4.60
CA MET A 132 -5.08 -3.78 -4.02
C MET A 132 -4.41 -2.79 -4.98
N LEU A 133 -4.66 -2.89 -6.29
CA LEU A 133 -3.99 -2.03 -7.27
C LEU A 133 -4.57 -0.60 -7.25
N VAL A 134 -3.73 0.40 -7.48
CA VAL A 134 -4.16 1.81 -7.57
C VAL A 134 -4.92 2.11 -8.85
N GLU A 135 -4.71 1.29 -9.89
CA GLU A 135 -5.43 1.35 -11.17
C GLU A 135 -5.86 -0.04 -11.62
N ARG A 136 -6.88 -0.08 -12.47
CA ARG A 136 -7.43 -1.32 -13.00
C ARG A 136 -6.79 -1.73 -14.33
N ASP A 137 -6.65 -3.04 -14.54
CA ASP A 137 -6.27 -3.67 -15.82
C ASP A 137 -4.99 -3.06 -16.42
N ASN A 138 -4.98 -2.84 -17.73
CA ASN A 138 -3.82 -2.34 -18.48
C ASN A 138 -3.48 -0.88 -18.15
N ASN A 139 -4.43 -0.12 -17.59
CA ASN A 139 -4.20 1.30 -17.30
C ASN A 139 -3.06 1.49 -16.31
N LEU A 140 -2.88 0.54 -15.36
CA LEU A 140 -1.75 0.57 -14.44
C LEU A 140 -0.41 0.55 -15.17
N CYS A 141 -0.25 -0.39 -16.11
CA CYS A 141 1.00 -0.56 -16.87
C CYS A 141 1.23 0.65 -17.79
N LEU A 142 0.16 1.14 -18.44
CA LEU A 142 0.21 2.24 -19.39
C LEU A 142 0.57 3.59 -18.75
N LYS A 143 0.57 3.72 -17.41
CA LYS A 143 1.11 4.90 -16.72
C LYS A 143 2.59 5.13 -17.01
N CYS A 144 3.35 4.06 -17.20
CA CYS A 144 4.79 4.11 -17.48
C CYS A 144 5.11 3.56 -18.87
N HIS A 145 4.44 2.49 -19.29
CA HIS A 145 4.56 1.88 -20.62
C HIS A 145 3.69 2.60 -21.66
N ALA A 146 3.61 3.92 -21.55
CA ALA A 146 2.79 4.76 -22.42
C ALA A 146 3.27 4.61 -23.87
N MET A 147 2.30 4.49 -24.78
CA MET A 147 2.53 4.35 -26.21
C MET A 147 3.20 5.62 -26.76
N GLN A 148 4.49 5.56 -27.07
CA GLN A 148 5.03 6.45 -28.07
C GLN A 148 4.58 5.91 -29.44
N GLN A 149 3.46 6.43 -29.95
CA GLN A 149 3.20 6.39 -31.38
C GLN A 149 4.26 7.26 -32.06
N SER A 150 5.43 6.68 -32.24
CA SER A 150 6.52 7.28 -32.98
C SER A 150 6.03 7.59 -34.40
N SER A 151 6.49 8.70 -34.94
CA SER A 151 6.28 9.07 -36.34
C SER A 151 6.72 7.90 -37.24
N GLY A 152 5.77 7.15 -37.80
CA GLY A 152 6.02 5.91 -38.53
C GLY A 152 5.14 4.72 -38.15
N VAL A 153 4.36 4.82 -37.06
CA VAL A 153 3.35 3.79 -36.73
C VAL A 153 2.13 3.95 -37.63
N ALA A 154 1.80 2.91 -38.41
CA ALA A 154 0.62 2.92 -39.28
C ALA A 154 -0.68 3.02 -38.45
N PRO A 155 -1.73 3.67 -38.98
CA PRO A 155 -3.02 3.77 -38.29
C PRO A 155 -3.53 2.40 -37.82
N GLY A 156 -3.98 2.33 -36.58
CA GLY A 156 -4.48 1.08 -35.97
C GLY A 156 -3.40 0.14 -35.43
N GLN A 157 -2.11 0.49 -35.53
CA GLN A 157 -1.04 -0.25 -34.85
C GLN A 157 -0.70 0.36 -33.49
N ILE A 158 -0.47 -0.52 -32.52
CA ILE A 158 -0.09 -0.18 -31.15
C ILE A 158 1.27 -0.80 -30.86
N TYR A 159 2.25 0.05 -30.58
CA TYR A 159 3.59 -0.38 -30.15
C TYR A 159 3.82 0.02 -28.70
N ILE A 160 4.42 -0.89 -27.93
CA ILE A 160 4.95 -0.63 -26.59
C ILE A 160 6.44 -0.94 -26.68
N GLY A 161 7.27 0.09 -26.48
CA GLY A 161 8.68 0.03 -26.84
C GLY A 161 8.87 -0.28 -28.34
N LYS A 162 9.63 -1.33 -28.66
CA LYS A 162 9.90 -1.78 -30.04
C LYS A 162 8.98 -2.92 -30.51
N VAL A 163 8.00 -3.34 -29.69
CA VAL A 163 7.19 -4.53 -29.94
C VAL A 163 5.76 -4.14 -30.30
N ASN A 164 5.23 -4.73 -31.37
CA ASN A 164 3.84 -4.55 -31.79
C ASN A 164 2.90 -5.33 -30.87
N HIS A 165 2.01 -4.62 -30.19
CA HIS A 165 1.03 -5.15 -29.23
C HIS A 165 -0.41 -5.13 -29.78
N THR A 166 -0.62 -4.74 -31.04
CA THR A 166 -1.96 -4.58 -31.65
C THR A 166 -2.83 -5.83 -31.54
N ALA A 167 -2.25 -7.00 -31.80
CA ALA A 167 -2.95 -8.28 -31.63
C ALA A 167 -2.94 -8.73 -30.16
N ASN A 168 -1.85 -8.52 -29.44
CA ASN A 168 -1.66 -8.98 -28.07
C ASN A 168 -2.68 -8.35 -27.11
N LEU A 169 -2.97 -7.06 -27.26
CA LEU A 169 -3.97 -6.36 -26.45
C LEU A 169 -5.40 -6.87 -26.66
N LYS A 170 -5.65 -7.60 -27.75
CA LYS A 170 -6.94 -8.28 -27.99
C LYS A 170 -7.04 -9.62 -27.28
N LEU A 171 -5.92 -10.21 -26.88
CA LEU A 171 -5.85 -11.51 -26.19
C LEU A 171 -6.12 -11.39 -24.69
N GLY A 172 -5.96 -10.20 -24.11
CA GLY A 172 -6.24 -9.94 -22.70
C GLY A 172 -5.38 -8.82 -22.14
N GLY A 173 -5.32 -8.74 -20.81
CA GLY A 173 -4.50 -7.76 -20.12
C GLY A 173 -3.01 -8.10 -20.12
N CYS A 174 -2.16 -7.11 -19.84
CA CYS A 174 -0.70 -7.23 -19.90
C CYS A 174 -0.17 -8.48 -19.16
N TRP A 175 -0.66 -8.73 -17.94
CA TRP A 175 -0.30 -9.94 -17.20
C TRP A 175 -1.31 -11.08 -17.34
N SER A 176 -2.59 -10.79 -17.55
CA SER A 176 -3.66 -11.80 -17.54
C SER A 176 -3.74 -12.63 -18.82
N ALA A 177 -3.20 -12.11 -19.93
CA ALA A 177 -3.06 -12.85 -21.19
C ALA A 177 -1.90 -13.86 -21.19
N GLY A 178 -1.11 -13.94 -20.11
CA GLY A 178 0.00 -14.90 -19.99
C GLY A 178 1.34 -14.41 -20.55
N CYS A 179 1.43 -13.15 -20.99
CA CYS A 179 2.68 -12.57 -21.52
C CYS A 179 3.58 -11.98 -20.41
N HIS A 180 3.10 -10.98 -19.66
CA HIS A 180 3.85 -10.35 -18.57
C HIS A 180 3.48 -10.96 -17.21
N THR A 181 3.74 -12.26 -17.02
CA THR A 181 3.30 -12.99 -15.81
C THR A 181 4.17 -12.72 -14.58
N ALA A 182 5.38 -12.21 -14.74
CA ALA A 182 6.29 -11.88 -13.64
C ALA A 182 6.46 -10.35 -13.47
N VAL A 183 5.37 -9.67 -13.11
CA VAL A 183 5.31 -8.19 -12.98
C VAL A 183 6.21 -7.61 -11.88
N HIS A 184 6.67 -8.45 -10.93
CA HIS A 184 7.64 -8.06 -9.90
C HIS A 184 9.09 -8.40 -10.30
N GLY A 185 9.33 -8.89 -11.52
CA GLY A 185 10.64 -9.30 -12.00
C GLY A 185 10.83 -10.81 -12.11
N SER A 186 11.88 -11.20 -12.83
CA SER A 186 12.18 -12.58 -13.22
C SER A 186 13.65 -12.92 -13.01
N ASN A 187 13.94 -14.21 -12.85
CA ASN A 187 15.31 -14.73 -12.77
C ASN A 187 15.72 -15.52 -14.02
N PHE A 188 14.82 -15.67 -14.99
CA PHE A 188 15.00 -16.58 -16.11
C PHE A 188 14.57 -16.00 -17.46
N ASN A 189 13.81 -14.90 -17.49
CA ASN A 189 13.35 -14.30 -18.74
C ASN A 189 13.59 -12.78 -18.78
N PRO A 190 14.49 -12.28 -19.65
CA PRO A 190 14.75 -10.85 -19.80
C PRO A 190 13.59 -10.09 -20.46
N HIS A 191 12.65 -10.77 -21.12
CA HIS A 191 11.45 -10.13 -21.68
C HIS A 191 10.41 -9.74 -20.63
N GLN A 192 10.69 -9.99 -19.35
CA GLN A 192 9.88 -9.56 -18.20
C GLN A 192 10.53 -8.40 -17.43
N LEU A 193 11.54 -7.74 -18.02
CA LEU A 193 12.16 -6.50 -17.49
C LEU A 193 11.24 -5.27 -17.56
N TYR A 194 10.23 -5.33 -18.43
CA TYR A 194 9.32 -4.24 -18.77
C TYR A 194 7.87 -4.70 -18.67
#